data_AF-A0A9E1PAA4-F1
#
_entry.id   AF-A0A9E1PAA4-F1
#
_cell.length_a   1.000
_cell.length_b   1.000
_cell.length_c   1.000
_cell.angle_alpha   90.00
_cell.angle_beta   90.00
_cell.angle_gamma   90.00
#
_symmetry.space_group_name_H-M   'P 1'
#
loop_
_entity.id
_entity.type
_entity.pdbx_description
1 polymer ?
#
loop_
_entity_poly.entity_id
_entity_poly.type
_entity_poly.pdbx_seq_one_letter_code
_entity_poly.pdbx_strand_id
1 'polypeptide(L)'
;MYSFFIDTIVIVFLGYAISHPLFLWLTPVKKIDTSFYRFNLGLSCIIGSLGVIGYIGIESNFISKIYIWLWISLVLIITAYYWNSKRINNFIISIISILGCFAFFQIIIQISPKSNYLILFFMILLGSMITASVFFSMILGHWYLNVINLPITLLKRSIVVFSLLLVVRTLWDVIYMSIESVTDSYGISYNLWAFT
;
A
#
# COMPACT_ATOMS: atom_id res chain seq x y z
N MET A 1 -20.02 -0.15 14.99
CA MET A 1 -18.61 0.20 15.35
C MET A 1 -17.61 -0.88 14.91
N TYR A 2 -17.88 -2.17 15.14
CA TYR A 2 -16.96 -3.27 14.77
C TYR A 2 -16.72 -3.44 13.26
N SER A 3 -17.74 -3.20 12.40
CA SER A 3 -17.60 -3.31 10.93
C SER A 3 -16.57 -2.34 10.36
N PHE A 4 -16.71 -1.04 10.67
CA PHE A 4 -15.80 0.00 10.16
C PHE A 4 -14.34 -0.22 10.58
N PHE A 5 -14.12 -0.83 11.75
CA PHE A 5 -12.78 -1.15 12.23
C PHE A 5 -12.14 -2.26 11.39
N ILE A 6 -12.86 -3.35 11.12
CA ILE A 6 -12.38 -4.43 10.25
C ILE A 6 -12.14 -3.90 8.83
N ASP A 7 -13.07 -3.12 8.28
CA ASP A 7 -12.93 -2.50 6.96
C ASP A 7 -11.65 -1.67 6.86
N THR A 8 -11.36 -0.88 7.89
CA THR A 8 -10.14 -0.06 7.96
C THR A 8 -8.88 -0.93 8.03
N ILE A 9 -8.87 -1.99 8.85
CA ILE A 9 -7.73 -2.92 8.94
C ILE A 9 -7.45 -3.54 7.56
N VAL A 10 -8.50 -4.05 6.90
CA VAL A 10 -8.38 -4.69 5.59
C VAL A 10 -7.81 -3.71 4.56
N ILE A 11 -8.35 -2.49 4.52
CA ILE A 11 -7.89 -1.43 3.61
C ILE A 11 -6.41 -1.10 3.86
N VAL A 12 -6.02 -0.88 5.12
CA VAL A 12 -4.66 -0.48 5.48
C VAL A 12 -3.66 -1.60 5.21
N PHE A 13 -3.96 -2.83 5.64
CA PHE A 13 -3.03 -3.96 5.51
C PHE A 13 -2.88 -4.43 4.07
N LEU A 14 -3.99 -4.60 3.33
CA LEU A 14 -3.90 -4.97 1.92
C LEU A 14 -3.28 -3.85 1.09
N GLY A 15 -3.71 -2.61 1.33
CA GLY A 15 -3.16 -1.44 0.66
C GLY A 15 -1.64 -1.34 0.84
N TYR A 16 -1.14 -1.56 2.06
CA TYR A 16 0.29 -1.62 2.37
C TYR A 16 0.99 -2.77 1.65
N ALA A 17 0.46 -3.99 1.78
CA ALA A 17 1.11 -5.20 1.26
C ALA A 17 1.25 -5.19 -0.26
N ILE A 18 0.33 -4.52 -0.96
CA ILE A 18 0.32 -4.35 -2.41
C ILE A 18 1.32 -3.28 -2.85
N SER A 19 1.37 -2.15 -2.16
CA SER A 19 2.21 -1.00 -2.53
C SER A 19 3.67 -1.20 -2.15
N HIS A 20 3.94 -1.86 -1.02
CA HIS A 20 5.28 -1.98 -0.45
C HIS A 20 6.32 -2.62 -1.39
N PRO A 21 6.04 -3.72 -2.12
CA PRO A 21 7.02 -4.32 -3.01
C PRO A 21 7.45 -3.42 -4.18
N LEU A 22 6.64 -2.41 -4.56
CA LEU A 22 7.01 -1.46 -5.62
C LEU A 22 8.22 -0.61 -5.23
N PHE A 23 8.40 -0.33 -3.94
CA PHE A 23 9.54 0.47 -3.45
C PHE A 23 10.88 -0.24 -3.58
N LEU A 24 10.91 -1.56 -3.84
CA LEU A 24 12.16 -2.30 -4.12
C LEU A 24 12.89 -1.78 -5.36
N TRP A 25 12.21 -1.05 -6.26
CA TRP A 25 12.85 -0.32 -7.36
C TRP A 25 13.86 0.73 -6.91
N LEU A 26 13.73 1.28 -5.70
CA LEU A 26 14.65 2.26 -5.16
C LEU A 26 16.02 1.66 -4.82
N THR A 27 16.06 0.35 -4.54
CA THR A 27 17.24 -0.38 -4.06
C THR A 27 17.62 -1.47 -5.05
N PRO A 28 18.34 -1.18 -6.15
CA PRO A 28 18.68 -2.19 -7.15
C PRO A 28 19.51 -3.32 -6.52
N VAL A 29 19.21 -4.57 -6.89
CA VAL A 29 19.83 -5.80 -6.34
C VAL A 29 21.36 -5.79 -6.36
N LYS A 30 21.99 -5.06 -7.29
CA LYS A 30 23.45 -4.95 -7.37
C LYS A 30 24.09 -4.13 -6.23
N LYS A 31 23.29 -3.33 -5.52
CA LYS A 31 23.77 -2.36 -4.51
C LYS A 31 23.40 -2.75 -3.08
N ILE A 32 22.63 -3.81 -2.88
CA ILE A 32 22.14 -4.23 -1.57
C ILE A 32 22.04 -5.76 -1.51
N ASP A 33 22.20 -6.32 -0.32
CA ASP A 33 22.15 -7.75 -0.12
C ASP A 33 20.78 -8.35 -0.42
N THR A 34 20.76 -9.61 -0.85
CA THR A 34 19.53 -10.35 -1.13
C THR A 34 18.66 -10.57 0.12
N SER A 35 19.25 -10.53 1.32
CA SER A 35 18.53 -10.58 2.59
C SER A 35 17.55 -9.42 2.76
N PHE A 36 17.89 -8.22 2.25
CA PHE A 36 17.00 -7.06 2.27
C PHE A 36 15.72 -7.34 1.48
N TYR A 37 15.85 -7.93 0.30
CA TYR A 37 14.70 -8.30 -0.53
C TYR A 37 13.82 -9.35 0.14
N ARG A 38 14.43 -10.41 0.71
CA ARG A 38 13.71 -11.46 1.43
C ARG A 38 12.90 -10.90 2.59
N PHE A 39 13.49 -9.98 3.35
CA PHE A 39 12.83 -9.33 4.47
C PHE A 39 11.62 -8.50 4.01
N ASN A 40 11.81 -7.61 3.03
CA ASN A 40 10.73 -6.73 2.54
C ASN A 40 9.58 -7.52 1.89
N LEU A 41 9.91 -8.57 1.13
CA LEU A 41 8.93 -9.46 0.53
C LEU A 41 8.19 -10.29 1.60
N GLY A 42 8.91 -10.84 2.58
CA GLY A 42 8.30 -11.55 3.71
C GLY A 42 7.36 -10.67 4.54
N LEU A 43 7.73 -9.40 4.74
CA LEU A 43 6.88 -8.42 5.41
C LEU A 43 5.56 -8.20 4.65
N SER A 44 5.61 -8.05 3.32
CA SER A 44 4.40 -7.99 2.50
C SER A 44 3.55 -9.25 2.58
N CYS A 45 4.15 -10.44 2.66
CA CYS A 45 3.40 -11.69 2.89
C CYS A 45 2.67 -11.67 4.23
N ILE A 46 3.35 -11.30 5.32
CA ILE A 46 2.78 -11.32 6.66
C ILE A 46 1.62 -10.31 6.76
N ILE A 47 1.87 -9.06 6.40
CA ILE A 47 0.86 -7.99 6.47
C ILE A 47 -0.28 -8.26 5.49
N GLY A 48 0.03 -8.72 4.28
CA GLY A 48 -0.98 -9.12 3.29
C GLY A 48 -1.86 -10.25 3.81
N SER A 49 -1.28 -11.28 4.43
CA SER A 49 -2.03 -12.40 5.01
C SER A 49 -2.94 -11.93 6.14
N LEU A 50 -2.49 -11.02 7.01
CA LEU A 50 -3.34 -10.41 8.04
C LEU A 50 -4.52 -9.65 7.43
N GLY A 51 -4.28 -8.91 6.34
CA GLY A 51 -5.34 -8.24 5.58
C GLY A 51 -6.35 -9.23 4.97
N VAL A 52 -5.89 -10.34 4.40
CA VAL A 52 -6.76 -11.40 3.86
C VAL A 52 -7.57 -12.07 4.97
N ILE A 53 -6.96 -12.35 6.13
CA ILE A 53 -7.68 -12.90 7.30
C ILE A 53 -8.77 -11.94 7.77
N GLY A 54 -8.47 -10.64 7.88
CA GLY A 54 -9.46 -9.62 8.22
C GLY A 54 -10.62 -9.60 7.21
N TYR A 55 -10.32 -9.78 5.93
CA TYR A 55 -11.30 -9.80 4.86
C TYR A 55 -12.26 -11.01 4.92
N ILE A 56 -11.87 -12.13 5.52
CA ILE A 56 -12.78 -13.27 5.75
C ILE A 56 -13.97 -12.85 6.62
N GLY A 57 -13.77 -11.91 7.54
CA GLY A 57 -14.82 -11.36 8.40
C GLY A 57 -15.78 -10.40 7.70
N ILE A 58 -15.49 -9.99 6.46
CA ILE A 58 -16.34 -9.08 5.68
C ILE A 58 -17.21 -9.92 4.72
N GLU A 59 -18.53 -9.69 4.78
CA GLU A 59 -19.45 -10.26 3.80
C GLU A 59 -19.11 -9.71 2.41
N SER A 60 -18.69 -10.61 1.52
CA SER A 60 -18.10 -10.22 0.25
C SER A 60 -18.42 -11.20 -0.87
N ASN A 61 -18.43 -10.68 -2.09
CA ASN A 61 -18.76 -11.46 -3.28
C ASN A 61 -17.73 -12.58 -3.50
N PHE A 62 -18.21 -13.69 -4.05
CA PHE A 62 -17.35 -14.84 -4.38
C PHE A 62 -16.19 -14.45 -5.32
N ILE A 63 -16.44 -13.55 -6.27
CA ILE A 63 -15.46 -13.10 -7.25
C ILE A 63 -14.29 -12.34 -6.59
N SER A 64 -14.57 -11.40 -5.68
CA SER A 64 -13.50 -10.64 -5.00
C SER A 64 -12.67 -11.52 -4.07
N LYS A 65 -13.30 -12.50 -3.41
CA LYS A 65 -12.57 -13.53 -2.65
C LYS A 65 -11.57 -14.28 -3.52
N ILE A 66 -11.97 -14.74 -4.71
CA ILE A 66 -11.06 -15.44 -5.63
C ILE A 66 -9.87 -14.56 -6.01
N TYR A 67 -10.09 -13.30 -6.38
CA TYR A 67 -8.99 -12.41 -6.79
C TYR A 67 -7.96 -12.18 -5.68
N ILE A 68 -8.42 -11.99 -4.45
CA ILE A 68 -7.53 -11.78 -3.29
C ILE A 68 -6.75 -13.05 -2.97
N TRP A 69 -7.43 -14.20 -2.93
CA TRP A 69 -6.78 -15.49 -2.68
C TRP A 69 -5.74 -15.82 -3.75
N LEU A 70 -6.06 -15.55 -5.02
CA LEU A 70 -5.14 -15.70 -6.13
C LEU A 70 -3.94 -14.75 -5.96
N TRP A 71 -4.18 -13.49 -5.63
CA TRP A 71 -3.11 -12.52 -5.42
C TRP A 71 -2.18 -12.92 -4.26
N ILE A 72 -2.70 -13.25 -3.08
CA ILE A 72 -1.86 -13.62 -1.93
C ILE A 72 -1.07 -14.91 -2.20
N SER A 73 -1.66 -15.86 -2.93
CA SER A 73 -0.98 -17.08 -3.38
C SER A 73 0.19 -16.74 -4.30
N LEU A 74 -0.01 -15.85 -5.29
CA LEU A 74 1.07 -15.39 -6.16
C LEU A 74 2.20 -14.69 -5.39
N VAL A 75 1.85 -13.84 -4.42
CA VAL A 75 2.84 -13.19 -3.55
C VAL A 75 3.65 -14.25 -2.81
N LEU A 76 3.00 -15.21 -2.14
CA LEU A 76 3.66 -16.29 -1.40
C LEU A 76 4.55 -17.18 -2.29
N ILE A 77 4.09 -17.54 -3.48
CA ILE A 77 4.86 -18.34 -4.43
C ILE A 77 6.13 -17.58 -4.85
N ILE A 78 6.02 -16.29 -5.14
CA ILE A 78 7.15 -15.51 -5.63
C ILE A 78 8.13 -15.16 -4.51
N THR A 79 7.64 -14.92 -3.30
CA THR A 79 8.53 -14.78 -2.14
C THR A 79 9.26 -16.08 -1.83
N ALA A 80 8.59 -17.24 -1.91
CA ALA A 80 9.23 -18.55 -1.77
C ALA A 80 10.27 -18.81 -2.88
N TYR A 81 9.94 -18.49 -4.13
CA TYR A 81 10.86 -18.64 -5.27
C TYR A 81 12.12 -17.77 -5.11
N TYR A 82 11.96 -16.52 -4.68
CA TYR A 82 13.09 -15.62 -4.44
C TYR A 82 13.79 -15.82 -3.10
N TRP A 83 13.27 -16.68 -2.20
CA TRP A 83 13.80 -16.86 -0.86
C TRP A 83 15.26 -17.31 -0.85
N ASN A 84 15.68 -18.14 -1.80
CA ASN A 84 17.07 -18.60 -1.93
C ASN A 84 17.73 -18.19 -3.25
N SER A 85 17.04 -17.42 -4.09
CA SER A 85 17.59 -16.98 -5.37
C SER A 85 18.65 -15.89 -5.19
N LYS A 86 19.72 -15.97 -5.99
CA LYS A 86 20.72 -14.89 -6.13
C LYS A 86 20.30 -13.83 -7.15
N ARG A 87 19.33 -14.14 -8.01
CA ARG A 87 18.83 -13.25 -9.06
C ARG A 87 17.37 -12.92 -8.77
N ILE A 88 17.13 -11.69 -8.37
CA ILE A 88 15.79 -11.18 -8.08
C ILE A 88 15.42 -10.21 -9.20
N ASN A 89 14.24 -10.39 -9.78
CA ASN A 89 13.74 -9.52 -10.84
C ASN A 89 12.60 -8.64 -10.29
N ASN A 90 12.89 -7.35 -10.14
CA ASN A 90 11.92 -6.35 -9.64
C ASN A 90 10.72 -6.21 -10.56
N PHE A 91 10.86 -6.51 -11.86
CA PHE A 91 9.76 -6.43 -12.81
C PHE A 91 8.66 -7.46 -12.49
N ILE A 92 9.05 -8.70 -12.21
CA ILE A 92 8.10 -9.77 -11.83
C ILE A 92 7.39 -9.40 -10.53
N ILE A 93 8.12 -8.90 -9.53
CA ILE A 93 7.56 -8.45 -8.26
C ILE A 93 6.52 -7.34 -8.49
N SER A 94 6.83 -6.39 -9.37
CA SER A 94 5.94 -5.26 -9.68
C SER A 94 4.65 -5.70 -10.37
N ILE A 95 4.71 -6.69 -11.27
CA ILE A 95 3.52 -7.25 -11.92
C ILE A 95 2.55 -7.82 -10.89
N ILE A 96 3.04 -8.53 -9.87
CA ILE A 96 2.18 -9.10 -8.81
C ILE A 96 1.54 -7.98 -7.99
N SER A 97 2.30 -6.94 -7.66
CA SER A 97 1.74 -5.76 -6.99
C SER A 97 0.65 -5.10 -7.83
N ILE A 98 0.84 -4.97 -9.15
CA ILE A 98 -0.19 -4.42 -10.05
C ILE A 98 -1.44 -5.32 -10.08
N LEU A 99 -1.28 -6.65 -10.13
CA LEU A 99 -2.40 -7.59 -9.99
C LEU A 99 -3.12 -7.42 -8.64
N GLY A 100 -2.37 -7.14 -7.58
CA GLY A 100 -2.90 -6.79 -6.26
C GLY A 100 -3.75 -5.53 -6.28
N CYS A 101 -3.33 -4.47 -6.99
CA CYS A 101 -4.11 -3.25 -7.15
C CYS A 101 -5.49 -3.53 -7.76
N PHE A 102 -5.59 -4.43 -8.74
CA PHE A 102 -6.87 -4.83 -9.33
C PHE A 102 -7.75 -5.59 -8.32
N ALA A 103 -7.19 -6.52 -7.57
CA ALA A 103 -7.92 -7.23 -6.52
C ALA A 103 -8.41 -6.26 -5.42
N PHE A 104 -7.57 -5.29 -5.05
CA PHE A 104 -7.87 -4.27 -4.05
C PHE A 104 -8.94 -3.27 -4.48
N PHE A 105 -8.95 -2.89 -5.76
CA PHE A 105 -10.01 -2.04 -6.32
C PHE A 105 -11.40 -2.67 -6.14
N GLN A 106 -11.52 -3.99 -6.34
CA GLN A 106 -12.77 -4.72 -6.14
C GLN A 106 -13.25 -4.69 -4.68
N ILE A 107 -12.33 -4.72 -3.71
CA ILE A 107 -12.66 -4.60 -2.28
C ILE A 107 -13.21 -3.21 -1.97
N ILE A 108 -12.58 -2.17 -2.51
CA ILE A 108 -13.00 -0.78 -2.25
C ILE A 108 -14.41 -0.52 -2.77
N ILE A 109 -14.77 -1.06 -3.94
CA ILE A 109 -16.14 -1.00 -4.47
C ILE A 109 -17.15 -1.62 -3.50
N GLN A 110 -16.78 -2.73 -2.84
CA GLN A 110 -17.66 -3.44 -1.91
C GLN A 110 -17.82 -2.72 -0.57
N ILE A 111 -16.72 -2.18 -0.03
CA ILE A 111 -16.75 -1.48 1.26
C ILE A 111 -17.52 -0.15 1.16
N SER A 112 -17.39 0.59 0.05
CA SER A 112 -18.03 1.90 -0.11
C SER A 112 -18.78 2.08 -1.45
N PRO A 113 -19.95 1.43 -1.60
CA PRO A 113 -20.69 1.35 -2.87
C PRO A 113 -21.34 2.66 -3.34
N LYS A 114 -21.38 3.72 -2.52
CA LYS A 114 -22.04 5.00 -2.88
C LYS A 114 -21.04 6.11 -3.23
N SER A 115 -19.75 5.82 -3.16
CA SER A 115 -18.68 6.79 -3.37
C SER A 115 -18.18 6.77 -4.82
N ASN A 116 -17.49 7.83 -5.24
CA ASN A 116 -16.77 7.82 -6.51
C ASN A 116 -15.56 6.87 -6.39
N TYR A 117 -15.70 5.65 -6.90
CA TYR A 117 -14.75 4.55 -6.72
C TYR A 117 -13.33 4.88 -7.16
N LEU A 118 -13.18 5.65 -8.25
CA LEU A 118 -11.86 5.98 -8.81
C LEU A 118 -11.11 6.96 -7.90
N ILE A 119 -11.82 7.99 -7.41
CA ILE A 119 -11.26 8.97 -6.48
C ILE A 119 -10.92 8.29 -5.15
N LEU A 120 -11.83 7.48 -4.62
CA LEU A 120 -11.61 6.75 -3.38
C LEU A 120 -10.41 5.79 -3.50
N PHE A 121 -10.32 5.05 -4.61
CA PHE A 121 -9.20 4.16 -4.86
C PHE A 121 -7.87 4.92 -4.93
N PHE A 122 -7.83 6.02 -5.69
CA PHE A 122 -6.63 6.86 -5.77
C PHE A 122 -6.20 7.34 -4.38
N MET A 123 -7.14 7.79 -3.56
CA MET A 123 -6.89 8.29 -2.22
C MET A 123 -6.34 7.23 -1.27
N ILE A 124 -6.99 6.08 -1.24
CA ILE A 124 -6.57 4.96 -0.41
C ILE A 124 -5.19 4.44 -0.85
N LEU A 125 -4.99 4.27 -2.16
CA LEU A 125 -3.71 3.81 -2.71
C LEU A 125 -2.58 4.80 -2.41
N LEU A 126 -2.84 6.09 -2.53
CA LEU A 126 -1.86 7.12 -2.22
C LEU A 126 -1.51 7.11 -0.72
N GLY A 127 -2.51 6.97 0.16
CA GLY A 127 -2.29 6.77 1.59
C GLY A 127 -1.46 5.52 1.88
N SER A 128 -1.74 4.40 1.20
CA SER A 128 -1.02 3.15 1.39
C SER A 128 0.41 3.18 0.81
N MET A 129 0.65 3.95 -0.25
CA MET A 129 1.99 4.23 -0.76
C MET A 129 2.81 5.05 0.23
N ILE A 130 2.21 6.04 0.90
CA ILE A 130 2.90 6.84 1.92
C ILE A 130 3.32 5.94 3.09
N THR A 131 2.41 5.13 3.64
CA THR A 131 2.74 4.22 4.74
C THR A 131 3.81 3.22 4.34
N ALA A 132 3.68 2.60 3.16
CA ALA A 132 4.72 1.73 2.61
C ALA A 132 6.07 2.43 2.44
N SER A 133 6.10 3.67 1.95
CA SER A 133 7.32 4.45 1.78
C SER A 133 8.01 4.76 3.10
N VAL A 134 7.24 5.04 4.17
CA VAL A 134 7.78 5.29 5.52
C VAL A 134 8.46 4.03 6.05
N PHE A 135 7.75 2.90 6.06
CA PHE A 135 8.30 1.63 6.53
C PHE A 135 9.49 1.18 5.69
N PHE A 136 9.43 1.32 4.37
CA PHE A 136 10.56 1.01 3.50
C PHE A 136 11.79 1.86 3.83
N SER A 137 11.61 3.17 4.04
CA SER A 137 12.69 4.08 4.44
C SER A 137 13.26 3.73 5.82
N MET A 138 12.40 3.35 6.76
CA MET A 138 12.81 2.90 8.10
C MET A 138 13.65 1.62 8.04
N ILE A 139 13.18 0.61 7.30
CA ILE A 139 13.89 -0.66 7.09
C ILE A 139 15.24 -0.38 6.42
N LEU A 140 15.25 0.46 5.37
CA LEU A 140 16.49 0.84 4.70
C LEU A 140 17.46 1.53 5.67
N GLY A 141 16.97 2.43 6.53
CA GLY A 141 17.76 3.08 7.58
C GLY A 141 18.41 2.09 8.55
N HIS A 142 17.67 1.07 8.99
CA HIS A 142 18.24 -0.01 9.81
C HIS A 142 19.36 -0.78 9.09
N TRP A 143 19.22 -1.02 7.78
CA TRP A 143 20.29 -1.65 7.00
C TRP A 143 21.55 -0.80 6.89
N TYR A 144 21.44 0.53 6.83
CA TYR A 144 22.61 1.42 6.86
C TYR A 144 23.42 1.32 8.15
N LEU A 145 22.79 0.97 9.27
CA LEU A 145 23.49 0.76 10.54
C LEU A 145 24.24 -0.59 10.58
N ASN A 146 23.77 -1.57 9.80
CA ASN A 146 24.27 -2.95 9.86
C ASN A 146 25.21 -3.33 8.72
N VAL A 147 25.08 -2.70 7.54
CA VAL A 147 25.86 -3.02 6.35
C VAL A 147 26.81 -1.88 6.00
N ILE A 148 28.10 -2.20 5.99
CA ILE A 148 29.17 -1.24 5.69
C ILE A 148 29.15 -0.91 4.19
N ASN A 149 29.43 0.36 3.84
CA ASN A 149 29.55 0.86 2.47
C ASN A 149 28.27 0.88 1.61
N LEU A 150 27.07 0.95 2.22
CA LEU A 150 25.86 1.23 1.45
C LEU A 150 25.89 2.65 0.86
N PRO A 151 25.57 2.84 -0.43
CA PRO A 151 25.65 4.15 -1.05
C PRO A 151 24.51 5.06 -0.60
N ILE A 152 24.79 6.19 0.04
CA ILE A 152 23.80 7.14 0.61
C ILE A 152 22.71 7.59 -0.37
N THR A 153 22.98 7.49 -1.68
CA THR A 153 22.01 7.76 -2.75
C THR A 153 20.71 6.96 -2.65
N LEU A 154 20.73 5.75 -2.05
CA LEU A 154 19.51 4.93 -1.89
C LEU A 154 18.57 5.58 -0.87
N LEU A 155 19.10 5.95 0.31
CA LEU A 155 18.34 6.65 1.34
C LEU A 155 17.80 7.98 0.82
N LYS A 156 18.64 8.77 0.13
CA LYS A 156 18.22 10.03 -0.49
C LYS A 156 17.04 9.84 -1.45
N ARG A 157 17.10 8.82 -2.32
CA ARG A 157 16.00 8.51 -3.25
C ARG A 157 14.72 8.12 -2.51
N SER A 158 14.83 7.31 -1.46
CA SER A 158 13.69 6.91 -0.63
C SER A 158 12.99 8.11 0.00
N ILE A 159 13.76 9.03 0.59
CA ILE A 159 13.23 10.25 1.20
C ILE A 159 12.60 11.17 0.15
N VAL A 160 13.23 11.33 -1.02
CA VAL A 160 12.66 12.14 -2.10
C VAL A 160 11.31 11.58 -2.56
N VAL A 161 11.20 10.27 -2.80
CA VAL A 161 9.93 9.65 -3.19
C VAL A 161 8.88 9.81 -2.09
N PHE A 162 9.25 9.59 -0.83
CA PHE A 162 8.35 9.83 0.30
C PHE A 162 7.84 11.28 0.33
N SER A 163 8.74 12.26 0.20
CA SER A 163 8.38 13.68 0.20
C SER A 163 7.47 14.04 -0.97
N LEU A 164 7.69 13.46 -2.15
CA LEU A 164 6.84 13.68 -3.32
C LEU A 164 5.43 13.14 -3.06
N LEU A 165 5.31 11.93 -2.51
CA LEU A 165 4.01 11.35 -2.17
C LEU A 165 3.24 12.22 -1.16
N LEU A 166 3.93 12.80 -0.17
CA LEU A 166 3.32 13.75 0.77
C LEU A 166 2.86 15.03 0.09
N VAL A 167 3.65 15.60 -0.82
CA VAL A 167 3.23 16.80 -1.57
C VAL A 167 2.00 16.51 -2.42
N VAL A 168 1.93 15.35 -3.08
CA VAL A 168 0.74 14.96 -3.84
C VAL A 168 -0.46 14.77 -2.90
N ARG A 169 -0.26 14.17 -1.71
CA ARG A 169 -1.31 14.04 -0.69
C ARG A 169 -1.86 15.39 -0.28
N THR A 170 -0.99 16.33 0.09
CA THR A 170 -1.40 17.65 0.60
C THR A 170 -2.11 18.47 -0.46
N LEU A 171 -1.61 18.45 -1.70
CA LEU A 171 -2.29 19.11 -2.82
C LEU A 171 -3.70 18.54 -3.03
N TRP A 172 -3.83 17.21 -2.98
CA TRP A 172 -5.15 16.60 -3.10
C TRP A 172 -6.07 16.95 -1.93
N ASP A 173 -5.57 16.98 -0.70
CA ASP A 173 -6.37 17.36 0.47
C ASP A 173 -6.90 18.79 0.36
N VAL A 174 -6.07 19.73 -0.12
CA VAL A 174 -6.51 21.12 -0.38
C VAL A 174 -7.61 21.18 -1.45
N ILE A 175 -7.47 20.41 -2.53
CA ILE A 175 -8.48 20.33 -3.60
C ILE A 175 -9.77 19.73 -3.05
N TYR A 176 -9.68 18.61 -2.33
CA TYR A 176 -10.83 17.90 -1.78
C TYR A 176 -11.59 18.76 -0.77
N MET A 177 -10.87 19.43 0.13
CA MET A 177 -11.45 20.39 1.08
C MET A 177 -12.16 21.56 0.40
N SER A 178 -11.83 21.87 -0.86
CA SER A 178 -12.44 22.99 -1.59
C SER A 178 -13.68 22.60 -2.39
N ILE A 179 -13.81 21.33 -2.76
CA ILE A 179 -14.90 20.81 -3.60
C ILE A 179 -16.05 20.25 -2.76
N GLU A 180 -15.71 19.54 -1.69
CA GLU A 180 -16.71 18.82 -0.90
C GLU A 180 -17.36 19.71 0.16
N SER A 181 -18.64 19.47 0.39
CA SER A 181 -19.42 20.21 1.38
C SER A 181 -20.22 19.25 2.26
N VAL A 182 -20.37 19.61 3.53
CA VAL A 182 -21.15 18.85 4.51
C VAL A 182 -22.44 19.61 4.77
N THR A 183 -23.57 18.95 4.54
CA THR A 183 -24.88 19.47 4.91
C THR A 183 -25.18 19.10 6.36
N ASP A 184 -25.42 20.11 7.20
CA ASP A 184 -25.88 19.90 8.57
C ASP A 184 -27.33 19.38 8.59
N SER A 185 -27.78 18.90 9.75
CA SER A 185 -29.14 18.41 10.01
C SER A 185 -30.23 19.44 9.71
N TYR A 186 -29.86 20.73 9.68
CA TYR A 186 -30.72 21.86 9.30
C TYR A 186 -30.72 22.18 7.79
N GLY A 187 -30.02 21.39 6.96
CA GLY A 187 -29.96 21.55 5.51
C GLY A 187 -29.00 22.63 5.00
N ILE A 188 -28.19 23.22 5.89
CA ILE A 188 -27.19 24.22 5.52
C ILE A 188 -25.91 23.50 5.07
N SER A 189 -25.45 23.79 3.85
CA SER A 189 -24.19 23.26 3.31
C SER A 189 -23.00 24.11 3.74
N TYR A 190 -22.05 23.50 4.44
CA TYR A 190 -20.78 24.12 4.81
C TYR A 190 -19.65 23.52 3.97
N ASN A 191 -18.75 24.38 3.50
CA ASN A 191 -17.50 23.91 2.91
C ASN A 191 -16.64 23.22 3.99
N LEU A 192 -15.83 22.21 3.64
CA LEU A 192 -14.97 21.51 4.60
C LEU A 192 -13.98 22.45 5.30
N TRP A 193 -13.56 23.53 4.63
CA TRP A 193 -12.76 24.61 5.24
C TRP A 193 -13.39 25.28 6.45
N ALA A 194 -14.71 25.20 6.62
CA ALA A 194 -15.38 25.77 7.79
C ALA A 194 -15.10 24.99 9.08
N PHE A 195 -14.54 23.78 8.98
CA PHE A 195 -14.30 22.86 10.11
C PHE A 195 -12.82 22.64 10.43
N THR A 196 -11.90 23.33 9.73
CA THR A 196 -10.45 23.27 9.93
C THR A 196 -9.94 24.51 10.64
#